data_AF-A0A0F8VXG0-F1
#
_entry.id   AF-A0A0F8VXG0-F1
#
_cell.length_a   1.000
_cell.length_b   1.000
_cell.length_c   1.000
_cell.angle_alpha   90.00
_cell.angle_beta   90.00
_cell.angle_gamma   90.00
#
_symmetry.space_group_name_H-M   'P 1'
#
loop_
_entity.id
_entity.type
_entity.pdbx_description
1 polymer ?
#
loop_
_entity_poly.entity_id
_entity_poly.type
_entity_poly.pdbx_seq_one_letter_code
_entity_poly.pdbx_strand_id
1 'polypeptide(L)' 'MPRDYKLQLDDINEAIGRIKQYTENMSEEAFAVDHKTQDAVIRNLDIIGEAARNLPETIKELLREQG' A
#
# COMPACT_ATOMS: atom_id res chain seq x y z
N MET A 1 -8.32 -21.92 -10.02
CA MET A 1 -8.65 -20.68 -9.29
C MET A 1 -7.32 -20.02 -8.95
N PRO A 2 -6.92 -18.93 -9.63
CA PRO A 2 -5.51 -18.58 -9.71
C PRO A 2 -5.03 -18.10 -8.35
N ARG A 3 -4.02 -18.79 -7.81
CA ARG A 3 -3.34 -18.47 -6.55
C ARG A 3 -2.63 -17.10 -6.56
N ASP A 4 -2.68 -16.39 -7.68
CA ASP A 4 -1.87 -15.20 -7.97
C ASP A 4 -2.26 -13.99 -7.11
N TYR A 5 -3.56 -13.77 -6.86
CA TYR A 5 -4.04 -12.57 -6.14
C TYR A 5 -3.47 -12.39 -4.72
N LYS A 6 -2.97 -13.48 -4.12
CA LYS A 6 -2.29 -13.44 -2.82
C LYS A 6 -1.00 -12.64 -2.89
N LEU A 7 -0.26 -12.73 -4.00
CA LEU A 7 0.96 -11.96 -4.19
C LEU A 7 0.66 -10.45 -4.17
N GLN A 8 -0.42 -10.01 -4.82
CA GLN A 8 -0.84 -8.60 -4.76
C GLN A 8 -1.22 -8.18 -3.34
N LEU A 9 -1.89 -9.05 -2.57
CA LEU A 9 -2.20 -8.75 -1.16
C LEU A 9 -0.93 -8.69 -0.30
N ASP A 10 0.05 -9.54 -0.57
CA ASP A 10 1.35 -9.54 0.11
C ASP A 10 2.12 -8.26 -0.23
N ASP A 11 2.15 -7.83 -1.50
CA ASP A 11 2.77 -6.57 -1.94
C ASP A 11 2.12 -5.36 -1.25
N ILE A 12 0.79 -5.34 -1.12
CA ILE A 12 0.05 -4.31 -0.40
C ILE A 12 0.47 -4.29 1.08
N ASN A 13 0.48 -5.46 1.73
CA ASN A 13 0.84 -5.56 3.15
C ASN A 13 2.28 -5.13 3.41
N GLU A 14 3.22 -5.53 2.54
CA GLU A 14 4.62 -5.14 2.64
C GLU A 14 4.79 -3.63 2.45
N ALA A 15 4.14 -3.04 1.45
CA ALA A 15 4.19 -1.60 1.21
C ALA A 15 3.59 -0.79 2.38
N ILE A 16 2.47 -1.24 2.96
CA ILE A 16 1.91 -0.65 4.18
C ILE A 16 2.89 -0.75 5.34
N GLY A 17 3.53 -1.91 5.53
CA GLY A 17 4.53 -2.14 6.57
C GLY A 17 5.71 -1.17 6.45
N ARG A 18 6.23 -0.99 5.23
CA ARG A 18 7.31 -0.03 4.93
C ARG A 18 6.90 1.41 5.22
N ILE A 19 5.71 1.84 4.79
CA ILE A 19 5.20 3.19 5.09
C ILE A 19 5.17 3.40 6.60
N LYS A 20 4.57 2.47 7.35
CA LYS A 20 4.51 2.55 8.82
C LYS A 20 5.89 2.66 9.44
N GLN A 21 6.86 1.85 8.98
CA GLN A 21 8.23 1.87 9.47
C GLN A 21 8.94 3.20 9.18
N TYR A 22 8.77 3.77 7.98
CA TYR A 22 9.43 5.04 7.61
C TYR A 22 8.89 6.23 8.39
N THR A 23 7.59 6.21 8.70
CA THR A 23 6.92 7.28 9.44
C THR A 23 6.87 7.03 10.94
N GLU A 24 7.41 5.92 11.42
CA GLU A 24 7.36 5.55 12.84
C GLU A 24 8.13 6.59 13.68
N ASN A 25 7.48 7.15 14.71
CA ASN A 25 8.03 8.20 15.57
C ASN A 25 8.44 9.50 14.83
N MET A 26 8.02 9.69 13.59
CA MET A 26 8.24 10.92 12.83
C MET A 26 7.08 11.89 13.09
N SER A 27 7.39 13.14 13.44
CA SER A 27 6.36 14.19 13.52
C SER A 27 5.94 14.64 12.12
N GLU A 28 4.78 15.30 12.02
CA GLU A 28 4.30 15.84 10.76
C GLU A 28 5.27 16.89 10.18
N GLU A 29 5.85 17.74 11.03
CA GLU A 29 6.82 18.77 10.62
C GLU A 29 8.12 18.14 10.13
N ALA A 30 8.59 17.08 10.80
CA ALA A 30 9.76 16.33 10.38
C ALA A 30 9.53 15.64 9.02
N PHE A 31 8.35 15.06 8.82
CA PHE A 31 7.96 14.47 7.54
C PHE A 31 7.87 15.54 6.44
N ALA A 32 7.31 16.72 6.73
CA ALA A 32 7.10 17.79 5.76
C ALA A 32 8.39 18.33 5.12
N VAL A 33 9.52 18.26 5.82
CA VAL A 33 10.83 18.71 5.32
C VAL A 33 11.73 17.57 4.82
N ASP A 34 11.38 16.31 5.08
CA ASP A 34 12.13 15.15 4.62
C ASP A 34 11.58 14.59 3.30
N HIS A 35 12.03 15.19 2.18
CA HIS A 35 11.65 14.75 0.84
C HIS A 35 12.00 13.30 0.52
N LYS A 36 13.07 12.75 1.12
CA LYS A 36 13.45 11.36 0.88
C LYS A 36 12.40 10.41 1.46
N THR A 37 11.92 10.71 2.66
CA THR A 37 10.87 9.91 3.29
C THR A 37 9.54 10.07 2.55
N GLN A 38 9.23 11.28 2.07
CA GLN A 38 8.06 11.51 1.19
C GLN A 38 8.12 10.67 -0.09
N ASP A 39 9.24 10.70 -0.81
CA ASP A 39 9.44 9.91 -2.04
C ASP A 39 9.29 8.41 -1.77
N ALA A 40 9.84 7.93 -0.65
CA ALA A 40 9.70 6.54 -0.23
C ALA A 40 8.25 6.16 0.07
N VAL A 41 7.48 7.03 0.74
CA VAL A 41 6.05 6.82 1.01
C VAL A 41 5.25 6.80 -0.29
N ILE A 42 5.46 7.80 -1.17
CA ILE A 42 4.78 7.90 -2.48
C ILE A 42 5.02 6.63 -3.30
N ARG A 43 6.26 6.15 -3.35
CA ARG A 43 6.60 4.91 -4.08
C ARG A 43 5.85 3.70 -3.54
N ASN A 44 5.65 3.59 -2.23
CA ASN A 44 4.90 2.47 -1.64
C ASN A 44 3.39 2.62 -1.87
N LEU A 45 2.85 3.85 -1.90
CA LEU A 45 1.48 4.11 -2.30
C LEU A 45 1.22 3.71 -3.78
N ASP A 46 2.17 3.96 -4.67
CA ASP A 46 2.09 3.50 -6.07
C ASP A 46 2.04 1.97 -6.17
N ILE A 47 2.89 1.25 -5.41
CA ILE A 47 2.89 -0.22 -5.35
C ILE A 47 1.53 -0.74 -4.87
N ILE A 48 0.96 -0.13 -3.81
CA ILE A 48 -0.37 -0.47 -3.32
C ILE A 48 -1.42 -0.25 -4.41
N GLY A 49 -1.37 0.87 -5.12
CA GLY A 49 -2.30 1.19 -6.20
C GLY A 49 -2.21 0.21 -7.37
N GLU A 50 -1.01 -0.19 -7.76
CA GLU A 50 -0.77 -1.17 -8.82
C GLU A 50 -1.29 -2.56 -8.43
N ALA A 51 -0.92 -3.04 -7.23
CA ALA A 51 -1.37 -4.32 -6.71
C ALA A 51 -2.90 -4.37 -6.55
N ALA A 52 -3.51 -3.29 -6.05
CA ALA A 52 -4.97 -3.19 -5.92
C ALA A 52 -5.70 -3.22 -7.27
N ARG A 53 -5.14 -2.59 -8.32
CA ARG A 53 -5.70 -2.65 -9.69
C ARG A 53 -5.68 -4.07 -10.25
N ASN A 54 -4.66 -4.85 -9.91
CA ASN A 54 -4.46 -6.21 -10.38
C ASN A 54 -5.27 -7.27 -9.62
N LEU A 55 -6.01 -6.89 -8.57
CA LEU A 55 -6.91 -7.82 -7.86
C LEU A 55 -8.06 -8.31 -8.78
N PRO A 56 -8.47 -9.60 -8.68
CA PRO A 56 -9.62 -10.13 -9.41
C PRO A 56 -10.91 -9.37 -9.08
N GLU A 57 -11.80 -9.22 -10.08
CA GLU A 57 -13.06 -8.49 -9.88
C GLU A 57 -13.94 -9.10 -8.78
N THR A 58 -13.93 -10.43 -8.64
CA THR A 58 -14.65 -11.13 -7.55
C THR A 58 -14.19 -10.67 -6.16
N ILE A 59 -12.91 -10.34 -5.98
CA ILE A 59 -12.39 -9.81 -4.73
C ILE A 59 -12.77 -8.34 -4.55
N LYS A 60 -12.76 -7.56 -5.65
CA LYS A 60 -13.19 -6.15 -5.62
C LYS A 60 -14.67 -6.01 -5.29
N GLU A 61 -15.53 -6.88 -5.82
CA GLU A 61 -16.96 -6.94 -5.53
C GLU A 61 -17.22 -7.29 -4.05
N LEU A 62 -16.54 -8.30 -3.51
CA LEU A 62 -16.63 -8.68 -2.09
C LEU A 62 -16.30 -7.53 -1.12
N LEU A 63 -15.42 -6.61 -1.52
CA LEU A 63 -15.07 -5.43 -0.72
C LEU A 63 -16.12 -4.32 -0.82
N ARG A 64 -16.79 -4.19 -1.96
CA ARG A 64 -17.85 -3.19 -2.16
C ARG A 64 -19.15 -3.52 -1.42
N GLU A 65 -19.44 -4.81 -1.22
CA GLU A 65 -20.62 -5.26 -0.47
C GLU A 65 -20.45 -5.19 1.06
N GLN A 66 -19.24 -4.89 1.55
CA GLN A 66 -18.93 -4.78 2.98
C GLN A 66 -18.85 -3.33 3.50
N GLY A 67 -19.01 -2.33 2.64
CA GLY A 67 -19.07 -0.90 3.00
C GLY A 67 -20.50 -0.38 3.02
#